data_AF-A0A7C0YVQ8-F1
#
_entry.id   AF-A0A7C0YVQ8-F1
#
_cell.length_a   1.000
_cell.length_b   1.000
_cell.length_c   1.000
_cell.angle_alpha   90.00
_cell.angle_beta   90.00
_cell.angle_gamma   90.00
#
_symmetry.space_group_name_H-M   'P 1'
#
loop_
_entity.id
_entity.type
_entity.pdbx_description
1 polymer ?
#
loop_
_entity_poly.entity_id
_entity_poly.type
_entity_poly.pdbx_seq_one_letter_code
_entity_poly.pdbx_strand_id
1 'polypeptide(L)'
;LAEPIIDELVKEFEKEDWLLLKALTLNAIYTHDEAIPCTTIEGSCVTIADGCDMEEGRSRLAYKKDKVDIHAVSALAIDKVEIKEGDHEVPILVEVWMKHLAGIFQVDEILTKKVRTSLLNGKVKIRIYAGEETLEKVV
;
A
#
# COMPACT_ATOMS: atom_id res chain seq x y z
N LEU A 1 -18.04 8.20 -11.77
CA LEU A 1 -18.24 9.06 -10.58
C LEU A 1 -17.02 9.94 -10.30
N ALA A 2 -15.79 9.43 -10.34
CA ALA A 2 -14.59 10.24 -10.06
C ALA A 2 -14.26 11.29 -11.15
N GLU A 3 -14.53 10.99 -12.43
CA GLU A 3 -13.99 11.77 -13.55
C GLU A 3 -14.25 13.29 -13.51
N PRO A 4 -15.47 13.80 -13.25
CA PRO A 4 -15.71 15.25 -13.23
C PRO A 4 -14.91 15.98 -12.15
N ILE A 5 -14.75 15.35 -10.97
CA ILE A 5 -13.97 15.91 -9.85
C ILE A 5 -12.48 15.93 -10.21
N ILE A 6 -11.98 14.85 -10.81
CA ILE A 6 -10.58 14.79 -11.27
C ILE A 6 -10.32 15.84 -12.34
N ASP A 7 -11.25 16.07 -13.28
CA ASP A 7 -11.10 17.04 -14.37
C ASP A 7 -10.92 18.49 -13.86
N GLU A 8 -11.57 18.82 -12.76
CA GLU A 8 -11.41 20.11 -12.08
C GLU A 8 -10.06 20.18 -11.35
N LEU A 9 -9.75 19.18 -10.52
CA LEU A 9 -8.55 19.17 -9.68
C LEU A 9 -7.25 19.16 -10.49
N VAL A 10 -7.14 18.32 -11.52
CA VAL A 10 -5.89 18.16 -12.27
C VAL A 10 -5.44 19.44 -12.97
N LYS A 11 -6.38 20.30 -13.36
CA LYS A 11 -6.09 21.61 -13.99
C LYS A 11 -5.51 22.62 -13.00
N GLU A 12 -5.69 22.41 -11.70
CA GLU A 12 -5.06 23.21 -10.65
C GLU A 12 -3.60 22.82 -10.43
N PHE A 13 -3.28 21.53 -10.58
CA PHE A 13 -1.93 20.99 -10.34
C PHE A 13 -1.03 21.02 -11.58
N GLU A 14 -1.59 20.82 -12.77
CA GLU A 14 -0.87 20.83 -14.04
C GLU A 14 -1.67 21.65 -15.06
N LYS A 15 -1.00 22.54 -15.80
CA LYS A 15 -1.66 23.46 -16.75
C LYS A 15 -1.44 23.06 -18.19
N GLU A 16 -0.28 22.51 -18.51
CA GLU A 16 0.11 22.18 -19.88
C GLU A 16 -0.36 20.77 -20.24
N ASP A 17 -0.02 19.79 -19.40
CA ASP A 17 -0.29 18.36 -19.66
C ASP A 17 -1.36 17.75 -18.73
N TRP A 18 -2.37 18.53 -18.35
CA TRP A 18 -3.41 18.11 -17.40
C TRP A 18 -4.19 16.86 -17.83
N LEU A 19 -4.28 16.60 -19.15
CA LEU A 19 -4.88 15.38 -19.70
C LEU A 19 -4.07 14.13 -19.35
N LEU A 20 -2.73 14.22 -19.34
CA LEU A 20 -1.86 13.13 -18.92
C LEU A 20 -2.03 12.88 -17.42
N LEU A 21 -2.01 13.94 -16.61
CA LEU A 21 -2.24 13.83 -15.17
C LEU A 21 -3.62 13.21 -14.87
N LYS A 22 -4.66 13.60 -15.61
CA LYS A 22 -6.00 12.98 -15.54
C LYS A 22 -5.94 11.48 -15.83
N ALA A 23 -5.31 11.09 -16.95
CA ALA A 23 -5.22 9.70 -17.35
C ALA A 23 -4.47 8.84 -16.31
N LEU A 24 -3.33 9.34 -15.80
CA LEU A 24 -2.56 8.67 -14.75
C LEU A 24 -3.35 8.57 -13.44
N THR A 25 -4.04 9.64 -13.03
CA THR A 25 -4.86 9.65 -11.82
C THR A 25 -6.00 8.64 -11.90
N LEU A 26 -6.74 8.62 -13.02
CA LEU A 26 -7.82 7.67 -13.23
C LEU A 26 -7.29 6.23 -13.31
N ASN A 27 -6.14 6.02 -13.93
CA ASN A 27 -5.47 4.72 -13.96
C ASN A 27 -5.12 4.26 -12.55
N ALA A 28 -4.47 5.10 -11.74
CA ALA A 28 -4.13 4.77 -10.34
C ALA A 28 -5.38 4.44 -9.51
N ILE A 29 -6.47 5.21 -9.62
CA ILE A 29 -7.73 4.90 -8.96
C ILE A 29 -8.27 3.53 -9.38
N TYR A 30 -8.16 3.19 -10.67
CA TYR A 30 -8.66 1.92 -11.19
C TYR A 30 -7.80 0.73 -10.78
N THR A 31 -6.47 0.89 -10.77
CA THR A 31 -5.52 -0.22 -10.56
C THR A 31 -5.07 -0.39 -9.11
N HIS A 32 -5.41 0.52 -8.20
CA HIS A 32 -5.05 0.34 -6.77
C HIS A 32 -5.77 -0.83 -6.10
N ASP A 33 -6.87 -1.30 -6.70
CA ASP A 33 -7.56 -2.51 -6.27
C ASP A 33 -6.75 -3.76 -6.63
N GLU A 34 -6.65 -4.70 -5.71
CA GLU A 34 -5.83 -5.92 -5.87
C GLU A 34 -6.30 -6.85 -6.99
N ALA A 35 -7.52 -6.69 -7.51
CA ALA A 35 -8.01 -7.50 -8.63
C ALA A 35 -7.46 -7.04 -10.00
N ILE A 36 -6.95 -5.81 -10.10
CA ILE A 36 -6.55 -5.20 -11.36
C ILE A 36 -5.03 -4.93 -11.38
N PRO A 37 -4.27 -5.51 -12.32
CA PRO A 37 -2.85 -5.18 -12.46
C PRO A 37 -2.61 -3.72 -12.83
N CYS A 38 -1.57 -3.12 -12.24
CA CYS A 38 -1.11 -1.79 -12.59
C CYS A 38 -0.50 -1.77 -13.99
N THR A 39 -0.81 -0.73 -14.76
CA THR A 39 -0.27 -0.52 -16.11
C THR A 39 0.73 0.64 -16.20
N THR A 40 0.91 1.38 -15.11
CA THR A 40 1.80 2.54 -15.00
C THR A 40 2.65 2.47 -13.74
N ILE A 41 3.80 3.16 -13.74
CA ILE A 41 4.66 3.24 -12.56
C ILE A 41 4.00 4.10 -11.48
N GLU A 42 3.34 5.18 -11.87
CA GLU A 42 2.60 6.07 -10.98
C GLU A 42 1.47 5.32 -10.27
N GLY A 43 0.68 4.53 -11.01
CA GLY A 43 -0.33 3.66 -10.43
C GLY A 43 0.27 2.60 -9.50
N SER A 44 1.43 2.04 -9.85
CA SER A 44 2.17 1.09 -9.01
C SER A 44 2.61 1.72 -7.69
N CYS A 45 3.15 2.94 -7.72
CA CYS A 45 3.56 3.68 -6.53
C CYS A 45 2.37 3.96 -5.62
N VAL A 46 1.24 4.43 -6.16
CA VAL A 46 0.01 4.69 -5.40
C VAL A 46 -0.54 3.40 -4.78
N THR A 47 -0.54 2.30 -5.54
CA THR A 47 -1.02 1.00 -5.08
C THR A 47 -0.22 0.46 -3.91
N ILE A 48 1.11 0.56 -3.97
CA ILE A 48 1.99 0.13 -2.87
C ILE A 48 1.85 1.08 -1.68
N ALA A 49 1.77 2.39 -1.91
CA ALA A 49 1.58 3.37 -0.85
C ALA A 49 0.28 3.13 -0.07
N ASP A 50 -0.81 2.80 -0.76
CA ASP A 50 -2.07 2.38 -0.12
C ASP A 50 -1.88 1.08 0.68
N GLY A 51 -1.11 0.13 0.15
CA GLY A 51 -0.73 -1.08 0.87
C GLY A 51 0.04 -0.79 2.16
N CYS A 52 0.92 0.21 2.17
CA CYS A 52 1.68 0.61 3.36
C CYS A 52 0.84 1.32 4.42
N ASP A 53 -0.37 1.80 4.09
CA ASP A 53 -1.26 2.54 5.00
C ASP A 53 -2.00 1.64 5.99
N MET A 54 -1.26 0.81 6.73
CA MET A 54 -1.80 -0.24 7.60
C MET A 54 -1.41 -0.11 9.08
N GLU A 55 -0.83 1.02 9.49
CA GLU A 55 -0.53 1.31 10.90
C GLU A 55 -1.81 1.33 11.76
N GLU A 56 -1.69 1.00 13.04
CA GLU A 56 -2.81 1.06 13.97
C GLU A 56 -3.48 2.45 13.99
N GLY A 57 -4.80 2.48 14.14
CA GLY A 57 -5.56 3.74 14.05
C GLY A 57 -5.95 4.16 12.64
N ARG A 58 -5.36 3.59 11.58
CA ARG A 58 -5.71 3.92 10.18
C ARG A 58 -6.95 3.18 9.69
N SER A 59 -7.25 1.99 10.24
CA SER A 59 -8.43 1.21 9.86
C SER A 59 -9.68 1.58 10.66
N ARG A 60 -10.70 2.12 9.98
CA ARG A 60 -12.03 2.38 10.59
C ARG A 60 -12.77 1.11 11.00
N LEU A 61 -12.50 -0.02 10.34
CA LEU A 61 -13.17 -1.29 10.60
C LEU A 61 -12.73 -1.90 11.95
N ALA A 62 -11.47 -1.68 12.33
CA ALA A 62 -10.88 -2.23 13.54
C ALA A 62 -11.46 -1.65 14.85
N TYR A 63 -12.14 -0.49 14.78
CA TYR A 63 -12.71 0.19 15.96
C TYR A 63 -14.22 -0.03 16.14
N LYS A 64 -14.88 -0.80 15.27
CA LYS A 64 -16.29 -1.17 15.49
C LYS A 64 -16.37 -2.18 16.65
N LYS A 65 -16.82 -1.70 17.82
CA LYS A 65 -16.95 -2.47 19.07
C LYS A 65 -17.83 -3.73 18.96
N ASP A 66 -18.64 -3.84 17.92
CA ASP A 66 -19.73 -4.82 17.87
C ASP A 66 -19.32 -6.17 17.25
N LYS A 67 -18.11 -6.27 16.67
CA LYS A 67 -17.53 -7.53 16.20
C LYS A 67 -16.00 -7.51 16.34
N VAL A 68 -15.47 -8.36 17.22
CA VAL A 68 -14.05 -8.69 17.22
C VAL A 68 -13.82 -9.69 16.07
N ASP A 69 -13.45 -9.15 14.91
CA ASP A 69 -13.03 -9.95 13.75
C ASP A 69 -11.51 -10.18 13.82
N ILE A 70 -11.03 -11.33 13.34
CA ILE A 70 -9.59 -11.65 13.28
C ILE A 70 -8.82 -10.59 12.48
N HIS A 71 -9.48 -9.97 11.50
CA HIS A 71 -8.96 -8.85 10.71
C HIS A 71 -8.77 -7.57 11.54
N ALA A 72 -9.62 -7.31 12.54
CA ALA A 72 -9.47 -6.16 13.43
C ALA A 72 -8.29 -6.36 14.39
N VAL A 73 -8.11 -7.58 14.90
CA VAL A 73 -7.00 -7.93 15.81
C VAL A 73 -5.65 -7.83 15.09
N SER A 74 -5.56 -8.26 13.83
CA SER A 74 -4.33 -8.15 13.03
C SER A 74 -4.02 -6.71 12.60
N ALA A 75 -5.03 -5.91 12.27
CA ALA A 75 -4.85 -4.49 11.93
C ALA A 75 -4.36 -3.65 13.11
N LEU A 76 -4.76 -3.98 14.35
CA LEU A 76 -4.28 -3.33 15.56
C LEU A 76 -2.90 -3.82 16.02
N ALA A 77 -2.33 -4.83 15.35
CA ALA A 77 -1.04 -5.36 15.73
C ALA A 77 0.14 -4.58 15.13
N ILE A 78 -0.08 -3.81 14.06
CA ILE A 78 0.97 -3.07 13.35
C ILE A 78 1.16 -1.71 14.01
N ASP A 79 2.35 -1.47 14.54
CA ASP A 79 2.71 -0.26 15.27
C ASP A 79 3.22 0.82 14.33
N LYS A 80 4.07 0.44 13.38
CA LYS A 80 4.74 1.37 12.46
C LYS A 80 5.07 0.72 11.13
N VAL A 81 4.94 1.48 10.05
CA VAL A 81 5.40 1.12 8.71
C VAL A 81 6.31 2.24 8.19
N GLU A 82 7.50 1.89 7.71
CA GLU A 82 8.43 2.86 7.15
C GLU A 82 8.97 2.40 5.80
N ILE A 83 9.02 3.32 4.85
CA ILE A 83 9.61 3.09 3.53
C ILE A 83 11.03 3.65 3.56
N LYS A 84 12.01 2.81 3.22
CA LYS A 84 13.43 3.10 3.18
C LYS A 84 14.01 2.78 1.81
N GLU A 85 15.17 3.36 1.54
CA GLU A 85 16.00 2.96 0.41
C GLU A 85 16.57 1.56 0.66
N GLY A 86 16.40 0.69 -0.32
CA GLY A 86 16.92 -0.67 -0.34
C GLY A 86 18.33 -0.74 -0.93
N ASP A 87 18.63 -1.86 -1.59
CA ASP A 87 19.90 -2.08 -2.27
C ASP A 87 19.75 -1.94 -3.81
N HIS A 88 20.85 -2.09 -4.54
CA HIS A 88 20.84 -1.94 -6.00
C HIS A 88 19.95 -2.97 -6.71
N GLU A 89 19.76 -4.16 -6.14
CA GLU A 89 18.94 -5.22 -6.75
C GLU A 89 17.45 -5.03 -6.41
N VAL A 90 17.18 -4.68 -5.16
CA VAL A 90 15.85 -4.47 -4.57
C VAL A 90 15.80 -3.08 -3.91
N PRO A 91 15.44 -2.02 -4.66
CA PRO A 91 15.64 -0.63 -4.26
C PRO A 91 14.65 -0.10 -3.23
N ILE A 92 13.54 -0.81 -2.98
CA ILE A 92 12.52 -0.38 -2.03
C ILE A 92 12.53 -1.33 -0.84
N LEU A 93 12.75 -0.80 0.35
CA LEU A 93 12.63 -1.53 1.61
C LEU A 93 11.42 -1.01 2.39
N VAL A 94 10.48 -1.89 2.71
CA VAL A 94 9.35 -1.59 3.60
C VAL A 94 9.60 -2.29 4.93
N GLU A 95 9.81 -1.52 5.98
CA GLU A 95 9.99 -2.01 7.34
C GLU A 95 8.66 -1.92 8.10
N VAL A 96 8.24 -3.02 8.71
CA VAL A 96 6.98 -3.14 9.43
C VAL A 96 7.28 -3.60 10.86
N TRP A 97 6.92 -2.79 11.84
CA TRP A 97 7.00 -3.15 13.26
C TRP A 97 5.63 -3.54 13.77
N MET A 98 5.54 -4.68 14.45
CA MET A 98 4.29 -5.18 15.01
C MET A 98 4.45 -5.66 16.45
N LYS A 99 3.40 -5.45 17.25
CA LYS A 99 3.29 -5.87 18.65
C LYS A 99 3.08 -7.38 18.78
N HIS A 100 2.46 -8.00 17.76
CA HIS A 100 2.16 -9.42 17.73
C HIS A 100 2.18 -9.94 16.29
N LEU A 101 2.61 -11.19 16.09
CA LEU A 101 2.63 -11.85 14.77
C LEU A 101 1.28 -11.91 14.05
N ALA A 102 0.17 -11.66 14.74
CA ALA A 102 -1.14 -11.58 14.11
C ALA A 102 -1.17 -10.53 12.97
N GLY A 103 -0.35 -9.49 13.03
CA GLY A 103 -0.22 -8.47 11.98
C GLY A 103 0.35 -8.98 10.66
N ILE A 104 1.01 -10.14 10.64
CA ILE A 104 1.61 -10.71 9.42
C ILE A 104 0.56 -10.93 8.32
N PHE A 105 -0.68 -11.27 8.72
CA PHE A 105 -1.77 -11.49 7.78
C PHE A 105 -2.11 -10.22 6.99
N GLN A 106 -2.00 -9.03 7.59
CA GLN A 106 -2.22 -7.77 6.87
C GLN A 106 -1.11 -7.52 5.85
N VAL A 107 0.13 -7.81 6.22
CA VAL A 107 1.28 -7.69 5.31
C VAL A 107 1.14 -8.65 4.12
N ASP A 108 0.70 -9.88 4.36
CA ASP A 108 0.50 -10.90 3.33
C ASP A 108 -0.72 -10.64 2.45
N GLU A 109 -1.87 -10.32 3.04
CA GLU A 109 -3.10 -10.15 2.27
C GLU A 109 -3.25 -8.80 1.59
N ILE A 110 -2.63 -7.74 2.12
CA ILE A 110 -2.75 -6.39 1.57
C ILE A 110 -1.48 -6.00 0.82
N LEU A 111 -0.39 -5.76 1.53
CA LEU A 111 0.82 -5.19 0.92
C LEU A 111 1.43 -6.13 -0.11
N THR A 112 1.53 -7.42 0.20
CA THR A 112 2.15 -8.40 -0.71
C THR A 112 1.34 -8.56 -2.00
N LYS A 113 0.01 -8.59 -1.92
CA LYS A 113 -0.84 -8.66 -3.12
C LYS A 113 -0.70 -7.40 -3.97
N LYS A 114 -0.75 -6.23 -3.34
CA LYS A 114 -0.59 -4.93 -4.01
C LYS A 114 0.78 -4.76 -4.69
N VAL A 115 1.86 -5.22 -4.07
CA VAL A 115 3.18 -5.24 -4.71
C VAL A 115 3.17 -6.19 -5.91
N ARG A 116 2.59 -7.39 -5.78
CA ARG A 116 2.55 -8.39 -6.85
C ARG A 116 1.79 -7.93 -8.09
N THR A 117 0.73 -7.15 -7.91
CA THR A 117 -0.07 -6.59 -9.02
C THR A 117 0.52 -5.29 -9.59
N SER A 118 1.56 -4.76 -8.96
CA SER A 118 2.28 -3.58 -9.42
C SER A 118 3.37 -3.92 -10.45
N LEU A 119 3.86 -2.91 -11.16
CA LEU A 119 5.05 -3.03 -12.01
C LEU A 119 6.37 -3.09 -11.21
N LEU A 120 6.31 -2.97 -9.88
CA LEU A 120 7.46 -2.99 -8.96
C LEU A 120 7.63 -4.37 -8.28
N ASN A 121 6.95 -5.40 -8.79
CA ASN A 121 7.15 -6.78 -8.37
C ASN A 121 8.63 -7.21 -8.55
N GLY A 122 9.20 -7.84 -7.53
CA GLY A 122 10.61 -8.19 -7.43
C GLY A 122 11.54 -7.02 -7.08
N LYS A 123 10.98 -5.83 -6.84
CA LYS A 123 11.74 -4.60 -6.48
C LYS A 123 11.42 -4.09 -5.08
N VAL A 124 10.57 -4.80 -4.32
CA VAL A 124 10.21 -4.44 -2.95
C VAL A 124 10.64 -5.54 -1.98
N LYS A 125 11.45 -5.16 -1.00
CA LYS A 125 11.81 -6.00 0.15
C LYS A 125 10.91 -5.61 1.31
N ILE A 126 10.24 -6.58 1.91
CA ILE A 126 9.45 -6.36 3.12
C ILE A 126 10.19 -7.01 4.29
N ARG A 127 10.51 -6.21 5.30
CA ARG A 127 11.13 -6.63 6.55
C ARG A 127 10.17 -6.40 7.70
N ILE A 128 9.91 -7.45 8.47
CA ILE A 128 8.96 -7.46 9.57
C ILE A 128 9.71 -7.68 10.88
N TYR A 129 9.45 -6.83 11.86
CA TYR A 129 9.95 -6.91 13.23
C TYR A 129 8.80 -7.25 14.18
N ALA A 130 8.88 -8.39 14.86
CA ALA A 130 7.88 -8.84 15.82
C ALA A 130 8.57 -9.33 17.11
N GLY A 131 8.77 -8.42 18.06
CA GLY A 131 9.53 -8.73 19.28
C GLY A 131 10.99 -9.04 18.96
N GLU A 132 11.43 -10.26 19.25
CA GLU A 132 12.78 -10.75 18.93
C GLU A 132 12.88 -11.39 17.52
N GLU A 133 11.74 -11.62 16.85
CA GLU A 133 11.72 -12.23 15.54
C GLU A 133 11.84 -11.18 14.43
N THR A 134 12.65 -11.48 13.42
CA THR A 134 12.74 -10.72 12.18
C THR A 134 12.47 -11.63 11.00
N LEU A 135 11.52 -11.24 10.15
CA LEU A 135 11.17 -11.95 8.93
C LEU A 135 11.44 -11.05 7.73
N GLU A 136 11.97 -11.62 6.65
CA GLU A 136 12.23 -10.88 5.42
C GLU A 136 11.69 -11.65 4.22
N LYS A 137 11.15 -10.92 3.24
CA LYS A 137 10.81 -11.47 1.94
C LYS A 137 10.94 -10.41 0.85
N VAL A 138 11.32 -10.85 -0.35
CA VAL A 138 11.26 -10.04 -1.56
C VAL A 138 9.97 -10.38 -2.30
N VAL A 139 9.25 -9.36 -2.72
CA VAL A 139 7.96 -9.43 -3.41
C VAL A 139 8.04 -8.63 -4.70
#